data_AF-A0A0K8PC21-F1
#
_entry.id   AF-A0A0K8PC21-F1
#
_cell.length_a   1.000
_cell.length_b   1.000
_cell.length_c   1.000
_cell.angle_alpha   90.00
_cell.angle_beta   90.00
_cell.angle_gamma   90.00
#
_symmetry.space_group_name_H-M   'P 1'
#
loop_
_entity.id
_entity.type
_entity.pdbx_description
1 polymer ?
#
loop_
_entity_poly.entity_id
_entity_poly.type
_entity_poly.pdbx_seq_one_letter_code
_entity_poly.pdbx_strand_id
1 'polypeptide(L)'
;MPFGTRATTFTRPDSYRPVIPAAVLALSVVLAGCAGTAGGVRPADAARPAAGGAGAASAAASAAPGTTQARPPRTSADPRASADPGASTPPTPARLPGLGPRTLAEIPAEARQVVLVTGRDKNSSASQVVLYRRTGAGWEPGATWSAHNALKGWTDDHRAGDLRSPIGVFTLTDAGGLLADPGTKLPYDQGPAFTIGGTGFEGEPLAGSFDYVVAINYNRKPGTSPLDWTRPQGANKGGGIWLHVDHGGPAQGCVSLTKKHMRELLLALDPARHPVIVMGDAASLRR
;
A
#
# COMPACT_ATOMS: atom_id res chain seq x y z
N MET A 1 80.56 -39.24 -34.63
CA MET A 1 80.13 -39.74 -33.29
C MET A 1 79.82 -38.54 -32.41
N PRO A 2 78.92 -38.63 -31.41
CA PRO A 2 77.75 -39.50 -31.27
C PRO A 2 76.47 -38.74 -31.73
N PHE A 3 75.45 -39.34 -32.35
CA PHE A 3 74.46 -40.26 -31.78
C PHE A 3 73.76 -39.75 -30.51
N GLY A 4 72.50 -39.32 -30.68
CA GLY A 4 71.60 -38.90 -29.60
C GLY A 4 70.16 -39.31 -29.90
N THR A 5 69.82 -40.58 -29.63
CA THR A 5 68.49 -41.14 -29.91
C THR A 5 67.48 -40.69 -28.85
N ARG A 6 66.31 -40.17 -29.27
CA ARG A 6 65.11 -40.07 -28.43
C ARG A 6 63.94 -40.79 -29.09
N ALA A 7 63.32 -41.70 -28.33
CA ALA A 7 62.16 -42.46 -28.78
C ALA A 7 60.87 -41.62 -28.66
N THR A 8 59.98 -41.78 -29.62
CA THR A 8 58.63 -41.21 -29.61
C THR A 8 57.69 -42.12 -28.82
N THR A 9 57.30 -41.70 -27.61
CA THR A 9 56.34 -42.46 -26.78
C THR A 9 54.93 -42.28 -27.34
N PHE A 10 54.34 -43.34 -27.88
CA PHE A 10 52.96 -43.35 -28.39
C PHE A 10 51.98 -43.56 -27.23
N THR A 11 51.35 -42.48 -26.75
CA THR A 11 50.32 -42.55 -25.71
C THR A 11 49.00 -43.05 -26.28
N ARG A 12 48.42 -44.08 -25.65
CA ARG A 12 47.15 -44.71 -26.05
C ARG A 12 45.95 -43.85 -25.59
N PRO A 13 44.89 -43.69 -26.38
CA PRO A 13 43.69 -42.97 -25.93
C PRO A 13 42.84 -43.85 -25.00
N ASP A 14 42.57 -43.38 -23.78
CA ASP A 14 41.68 -44.06 -22.85
C ASP A 14 40.21 -43.87 -23.22
N SER A 15 39.41 -44.91 -22.99
CA SER A 15 38.03 -44.99 -23.45
C SER A 15 37.00 -44.78 -22.34
N TYR A 16 36.22 -43.72 -22.50
CA TYR A 16 34.77 -43.69 -22.29
C TYR A 16 34.20 -44.09 -20.92
N ARG A 17 33.61 -43.12 -20.20
CA ARG A 17 32.29 -43.29 -19.57
C ARG A 17 31.64 -41.94 -19.17
N PRO A 18 30.41 -41.64 -19.60
CA PRO A 18 29.66 -40.45 -19.16
C PRO A 18 28.91 -40.71 -17.84
N VAL A 19 28.64 -39.66 -17.07
CA VAL A 19 27.80 -39.71 -15.85
C VAL A 19 26.89 -38.48 -15.77
N ILE A 20 25.58 -38.67 -15.94
CA ILE A 20 24.50 -37.67 -15.90
C ILE A 20 23.18 -38.43 -15.59
N PRO A 21 22.15 -37.89 -14.90
CA PRO A 21 22.12 -36.98 -13.75
C PRO A 21 21.30 -37.54 -12.55
N ALA A 22 21.44 -36.94 -11.36
CA ALA A 22 20.43 -36.92 -10.29
C ALA A 22 20.78 -35.79 -9.28
N ALA A 23 19.85 -35.15 -8.55
CA ALA A 23 18.40 -35.33 -8.48
C ALA A 23 17.68 -33.97 -8.37
N VAL A 24 16.40 -33.93 -8.78
CA VAL A 24 15.49 -32.80 -8.50
C VAL A 24 14.93 -32.95 -7.09
N LEU A 25 15.10 -31.93 -6.23
CA LEU A 25 14.50 -31.92 -4.90
C LEU A 25 13.08 -31.33 -4.95
N ALA A 26 12.09 -32.17 -5.21
CA ALA A 26 10.68 -31.82 -5.06
C ALA A 26 10.27 -31.96 -3.57
N LEU A 27 9.84 -30.88 -2.93
CA LEU A 27 9.38 -30.91 -1.54
C LEU A 27 7.86 -31.12 -1.49
N SER A 28 7.44 -32.35 -1.22
CA SER A 28 6.03 -32.74 -1.20
C SER A 28 5.29 -32.22 0.03
N VAL A 29 4.07 -31.71 -0.17
CA VAL A 29 3.12 -31.40 0.91
C VAL A 29 2.55 -32.71 1.48
N VAL A 30 2.45 -32.81 2.80
CA VAL A 30 1.75 -33.91 3.49
C VAL A 30 0.55 -33.35 4.25
N LEU A 31 -0.65 -33.74 3.83
CA LEU A 31 -1.85 -33.62 4.67
C LEU A 31 -1.86 -34.79 5.65
N ALA A 32 -2.09 -34.51 6.94
CA ALA A 32 -2.49 -35.50 7.92
C ALA A 32 -3.68 -34.97 8.69
N GLY A 33 -4.84 -35.58 8.52
CA GLY A 33 -6.05 -35.31 9.29
C GLY A 33 -6.39 -36.50 10.19
N CYS A 34 -6.94 -36.24 11.37
CA CYS A 34 -7.54 -37.26 12.21
C CYS A 34 -9.00 -36.91 12.45
N ALA A 35 -9.91 -37.81 12.07
CA ALA A 35 -11.34 -37.67 12.35
C ALA A 35 -11.69 -38.31 13.71
N GLY A 36 -12.59 -37.67 14.45
CA GLY A 36 -13.18 -38.22 15.67
C GLY A 36 -14.70 -38.29 15.53
N THR A 37 -15.24 -39.48 15.33
CA THR A 37 -16.69 -39.76 15.28
C THR A 37 -17.25 -39.76 16.71
N ALA A 38 -18.19 -38.88 17.06
CA ALA A 38 -19.63 -38.91 16.76
C ALA A 38 -20.45 -39.54 17.90
N GLY A 39 -21.55 -38.88 18.25
CA GLY A 39 -22.50 -39.32 19.28
C GLY A 39 -23.62 -38.28 19.38
N GLY A 40 -24.79 -38.60 18.83
CA GLY A 40 -25.87 -37.63 18.67
C GLY A 40 -27.23 -38.23 18.97
N VAL A 41 -28.07 -37.45 19.65
CA VAL A 41 -29.51 -37.71 19.86
C VAL A 41 -30.27 -36.40 19.62
N ARG A 42 -31.52 -36.53 19.18
CA ARG A 42 -32.48 -35.48 18.78
C ARG A 42 -33.89 -36.01 19.15
N PRO A 43 -34.99 -35.22 19.11
CA PRO A 43 -35.12 -33.78 18.85
C PRO A 43 -36.13 -33.05 19.81
N ALA A 44 -36.51 -31.83 19.41
CA ALA A 44 -37.87 -31.26 19.45
C ALA A 44 -38.37 -30.37 20.62
N ASP A 45 -38.73 -29.15 20.18
CA ASP A 45 -39.99 -28.41 20.44
C ASP A 45 -40.19 -27.36 21.55
N ALA A 46 -41.03 -26.37 21.17
CA ALA A 46 -41.76 -25.32 21.93
C ALA A 46 -41.04 -24.60 23.10
N ALA A 47 -41.00 -23.27 23.19
CA ALA A 47 -42.14 -22.34 23.03
C ALA A 47 -41.70 -20.86 22.99
N ARG A 48 -42.67 -19.97 22.72
CA ARG A 48 -42.59 -18.49 22.87
C ARG A 48 -43.63 -18.07 23.91
N PRO A 49 -43.44 -16.95 24.64
CA PRO A 49 -44.44 -15.88 24.50
C PRO A 49 -43.81 -14.47 24.45
N ALA A 50 -44.65 -13.44 24.43
CA ALA A 50 -44.23 -12.03 24.33
C ALA A 50 -45.18 -11.08 25.08
N ALA A 51 -44.63 -9.91 25.46
CA ALA A 51 -45.30 -8.66 25.84
C ALA A 51 -44.24 -7.54 25.65
N GLY A 52 -44.52 -6.25 25.47
CA GLY A 52 -45.75 -5.44 25.48
C GLY A 52 -45.38 -4.03 26.00
N GLY A 53 -45.90 -2.89 25.56
CA GLY A 53 -46.88 -2.55 24.52
C GLY A 53 -46.71 -1.08 24.11
N ALA A 54 -47.69 -0.47 23.43
CA ALA A 54 -47.62 0.91 22.92
C ALA A 54 -48.46 1.92 23.75
N GLY A 55 -48.17 3.21 23.60
CA GLY A 55 -48.95 4.33 24.13
C GLY A 55 -48.54 5.67 23.49
N ALA A 56 -49.48 6.59 23.23
CA ALA A 56 -49.24 7.76 22.38
C ALA A 56 -50.00 9.04 22.79
N ALA A 57 -49.32 10.18 22.60
CA ALA A 57 -49.76 11.53 22.17
C ALA A 57 -50.95 12.30 22.81
N SER A 58 -50.75 13.64 22.87
CA SER A 58 -51.75 14.74 22.97
C SER A 58 -52.48 14.94 24.32
N ALA A 59 -52.84 16.17 24.75
CA ALA A 59 -52.59 17.55 24.28
C ALA A 59 -52.64 18.52 25.51
N ALA A 60 -52.63 19.86 25.51
CA ALA A 60 -52.75 20.94 24.49
C ALA A 60 -51.84 22.14 24.92
N ALA A 61 -52.02 23.46 24.67
CA ALA A 61 -53.12 24.31 24.15
C ALA A 61 -52.59 25.64 23.52
N SER A 62 -53.44 26.68 23.44
CA SER A 62 -53.30 27.94 22.67
C SER A 62 -52.92 29.20 23.46
N ALA A 63 -52.20 30.14 22.83
CA ALA A 63 -52.44 31.61 22.91
C ALA A 63 -51.65 32.38 21.81
N ALA A 64 -52.20 33.51 21.31
CA ALA A 64 -51.61 34.44 20.32
C ALA A 64 -52.50 35.71 20.20
N PRO A 65 -52.17 36.76 19.40
CA PRO A 65 -50.89 37.31 18.95
C PRO A 65 -50.72 38.81 19.36
N GLY A 66 -49.69 39.52 18.87
CA GLY A 66 -49.61 41.00 19.00
C GLY A 66 -48.59 41.66 18.05
N THR A 67 -48.91 42.84 17.51
CA THR A 67 -48.08 43.61 16.56
C THR A 67 -48.24 45.13 16.74
N THR A 68 -47.17 45.91 16.58
CA THR A 68 -47.19 47.32 16.09
C THR A 68 -45.76 47.86 15.80
N GLN A 69 -45.67 49.11 15.31
CA GLN A 69 -44.49 49.70 14.63
C GLN A 69 -43.86 50.88 15.41
N ALA A 70 -42.60 51.25 15.11
CA ALA A 70 -42.10 52.65 15.19
C ALA A 70 -40.76 52.86 14.42
N ARG A 71 -40.63 53.97 13.68
CA ARG A 71 -39.42 54.53 13.00
C ARG A 71 -39.78 55.90 12.36
N PRO A 72 -38.89 56.87 12.04
CA PRO A 72 -37.51 57.21 12.47
C PRO A 72 -37.47 58.60 13.21
N PRO A 73 -36.36 59.36 13.23
CA PRO A 73 -35.98 60.25 12.11
C PRO A 73 -34.54 60.03 11.56
N ARG A 74 -34.12 60.85 10.58
CA ARG A 74 -32.86 60.74 9.83
C ARG A 74 -31.97 61.97 10.07
N THR A 75 -30.65 61.79 10.00
CA THR A 75 -29.70 62.84 9.65
C THR A 75 -28.69 62.28 8.65
N SER A 76 -28.25 63.07 7.67
CA SER A 76 -27.45 62.60 6.52
C SER A 76 -25.99 63.01 6.63
N ALA A 77 -25.07 62.12 6.23
CA ALA A 77 -23.70 62.48 5.88
C ALA A 77 -23.09 61.42 4.92
N ASP A 78 -22.71 61.87 3.71
CA ASP A 78 -21.84 61.18 2.74
C ASP A 78 -21.30 62.32 1.84
N PRO A 79 -19.98 62.41 1.58
CA PRO A 79 -19.47 61.71 0.41
C PRO A 79 -18.08 61.07 0.58
N ARG A 80 -17.97 59.82 0.14
CA ARG A 80 -16.80 59.22 -0.55
C ARG A 80 -15.40 59.44 0.06
N ALA A 81 -14.90 58.39 0.70
CA ALA A 81 -13.50 57.98 0.55
C ALA A 81 -13.44 56.45 0.42
N SER A 82 -13.11 55.94 -0.77
CA SER A 82 -13.14 54.50 -1.05
C SER A 82 -11.95 53.78 -0.43
N ALA A 83 -12.21 52.91 0.53
CA ALA A 83 -11.29 51.87 0.98
C ALA A 83 -12.06 50.55 1.10
N ASP A 84 -11.99 49.73 0.05
CA ASP A 84 -12.58 48.39 0.04
C ASP A 84 -11.83 47.52 1.07
N PRO A 85 -12.48 46.98 2.11
CA PRO A 85 -11.80 46.35 3.26
C PRO A 85 -11.28 44.95 2.92
N GLY A 86 -10.24 44.91 2.08
CA GLY A 86 -9.47 43.71 1.77
C GLY A 86 -10.26 42.69 0.95
N ALA A 87 -10.28 42.88 -0.37
CA ALA A 87 -10.60 41.82 -1.33
C ALA A 87 -9.64 40.64 -1.09
N SER A 88 -10.06 39.72 -0.23
CA SER A 88 -9.19 38.71 0.37
C SER A 88 -8.93 37.61 -0.63
N THR A 89 -7.79 37.68 -1.32
CA THR A 89 -7.34 36.68 -2.29
C THR A 89 -7.54 35.29 -1.69
N PRO A 90 -8.36 34.42 -2.30
CA PRO A 90 -8.65 33.11 -1.73
C PRO A 90 -7.34 32.33 -1.55
N PRO A 91 -7.14 31.66 -0.40
CA PRO A 91 -5.85 31.07 -0.06
C PRO A 91 -5.43 30.04 -1.12
N THR A 92 -4.22 30.19 -1.65
CA THR A 92 -3.65 29.28 -2.65
C THR A 92 -3.72 27.84 -2.13
N PRO A 93 -4.38 26.91 -2.85
CA PRO A 93 -4.55 25.55 -2.37
C PRO A 93 -3.23 24.86 -2.04
N ALA A 94 -3.20 24.19 -0.88
CA ALA A 94 -2.03 23.47 -0.37
C ALA A 94 -1.55 22.41 -1.40
N ARG A 95 -0.23 22.35 -1.59
CA ARG A 95 0.43 21.44 -2.54
C ARG A 95 1.11 20.30 -1.80
N LEU A 96 1.29 19.17 -2.48
CA LEU A 96 2.12 18.08 -1.98
C LEU A 96 3.58 18.58 -1.85
N PRO A 97 4.22 18.45 -0.67
CA PRO A 97 5.56 18.98 -0.45
C PRO A 97 6.63 18.11 -1.12
N GLY A 98 7.75 18.73 -1.49
CA GLY A 98 8.93 18.02 -2.01
C GLY A 98 8.81 17.48 -3.45
N LEU A 99 7.64 17.55 -4.09
CA LEU A 99 7.43 17.06 -5.45
C LEU A 99 7.73 18.15 -6.49
N GLY A 100 8.49 17.78 -7.52
CA GLY A 100 8.81 18.66 -8.66
C GLY A 100 7.75 18.63 -9.78
N PRO A 101 7.91 19.46 -10.82
CA PRO A 101 6.92 19.61 -11.89
C PRO A 101 6.64 18.32 -12.67
N ARG A 102 7.63 17.45 -12.89
CA ARG A 102 7.44 16.18 -13.61
C ARG A 102 6.73 15.17 -12.72
N THR A 103 7.19 15.00 -11.48
CA THR A 103 6.53 14.09 -10.52
C THR A 103 5.09 14.51 -10.22
N LEU A 104 4.79 15.82 -10.19
CA LEU A 104 3.42 16.33 -10.05
C LEU A 104 2.56 16.07 -11.29
N ALA A 105 3.14 16.06 -12.49
CA ALA A 105 2.44 15.74 -13.74
C ALA A 105 2.18 14.24 -13.92
N GLU A 106 2.94 13.38 -13.23
CA GLU A 106 2.70 11.93 -13.15
C GLU A 106 1.49 11.56 -12.26
N ILE A 107 0.94 12.51 -11.47
CA ILE A 107 -0.22 12.27 -10.59
C ILE A 107 -1.54 12.46 -11.36
N PRO A 108 -2.44 11.46 -11.42
CA PRO A 108 -3.73 11.58 -12.10
C PRO A 108 -4.60 12.72 -11.54
N ALA A 109 -5.29 13.46 -12.42
CA ALA A 109 -6.07 14.65 -12.04
C ALA A 109 -7.30 14.32 -11.16
N GLU A 110 -7.80 13.09 -11.27
CA GLU A 110 -8.85 12.47 -10.47
C GLU A 110 -8.38 12.01 -9.08
N ALA A 111 -7.07 11.89 -8.83
CA ALA A 111 -6.54 11.46 -7.54
C ALA A 111 -7.02 12.37 -6.39
N ARG A 112 -7.58 11.75 -5.35
CA ARG A 112 -7.98 12.41 -4.08
C ARG A 112 -7.25 11.85 -2.88
N GLN A 113 -6.41 10.84 -3.06
CA GLN A 113 -5.50 10.30 -2.05
C GLN A 113 -4.11 10.05 -2.63
N VAL A 114 -3.07 10.45 -1.91
CA VAL A 114 -1.67 10.22 -2.26
C VAL A 114 -0.94 9.67 -1.05
N VAL A 115 -0.44 8.44 -1.15
CA VAL A 115 0.55 7.87 -0.23
C VAL A 115 1.91 8.40 -0.67
N LEU A 116 2.43 9.44 -0.01
CA LEU A 116 3.75 9.98 -0.30
C LEU A 116 4.79 9.21 0.52
N VAL A 117 5.67 8.47 -0.15
CA VAL A 117 6.82 7.78 0.44
C VAL A 117 8.08 8.55 0.07
N THR A 118 8.73 9.15 1.06
CA THR A 118 9.98 9.91 0.89
C THR A 118 11.12 9.15 1.54
N GLY A 119 12.00 8.57 0.72
CA GLY A 119 13.27 8.00 1.13
C GLY A 119 14.27 9.07 1.58
N ARG A 120 15.06 8.77 2.61
CA ARG A 120 16.08 9.68 3.15
C ARG A 120 17.11 10.07 2.08
N ASP A 121 17.65 9.06 1.38
CA ASP A 121 18.68 9.18 0.35
C ASP A 121 18.49 8.13 -0.76
N LYS A 122 19.00 8.38 -1.97
CA LYS A 122 18.91 7.47 -3.12
C LYS A 122 19.52 6.07 -2.88
N ASN A 123 20.37 5.93 -1.88
CA ASN A 123 21.04 4.68 -1.49
C ASN A 123 20.74 4.26 -0.02
N SER A 124 19.67 4.77 0.60
CA SER A 124 19.26 4.38 1.96
C SER A 124 17.97 3.56 1.95
N SER A 125 17.89 2.57 2.84
CA SER A 125 16.67 1.79 3.15
C SER A 125 15.65 2.55 4.00
N ALA A 126 15.99 3.71 4.57
CA ALA A 126 15.11 4.43 5.49
C ALA A 126 14.18 5.42 4.77
N SER A 127 12.88 5.33 5.10
CA SER A 127 11.81 6.13 4.50
C SER A 127 10.83 6.69 5.55
N GLN A 128 10.03 7.66 5.11
CA GLN A 128 8.82 8.10 5.80
C GLN A 128 7.63 8.08 4.84
N VAL A 129 6.44 7.79 5.37
CA VAL A 129 5.18 7.75 4.64
C VAL A 129 4.20 8.76 5.24
N VAL A 130 3.50 9.50 4.38
CA VAL A 130 2.35 10.34 4.76
C VAL A 130 1.21 10.06 3.78
N LEU A 131 0.02 9.76 4.30
CA LEU A 131 -1.20 9.73 3.49
C LEU A 131 -1.79 11.14 3.39
N TYR A 132 -1.75 11.73 2.20
CA TYR A 132 -2.44 12.97 1.88
C TYR A 132 -3.85 12.73 1.35
N ARG A 133 -4.78 13.63 1.70
CA ARG A 133 -6.15 13.68 1.15
C ARG A 133 -6.39 15.02 0.44
N ARG A 134 -7.10 15.01 -0.68
CA ARG A 134 -7.45 16.24 -1.41
C ARG A 134 -8.80 16.79 -0.93
N THR A 135 -8.80 18.05 -0.47
CA THR A 135 -9.96 18.81 -0.03
C THR A 135 -10.13 20.07 -0.89
N GLY A 136 -11.13 20.92 -0.59
CA GLY A 136 -11.28 22.23 -1.24
C GLY A 136 -10.10 23.18 -0.98
N ALA A 137 -9.36 22.99 0.12
CA ALA A 137 -8.19 23.78 0.48
C ALA A 137 -6.87 23.26 -0.11
N GLY A 138 -6.90 22.19 -0.92
CA GLY A 138 -5.72 21.56 -1.52
C GLY A 138 -5.43 20.18 -0.93
N TRP A 139 -4.16 19.86 -0.71
CA TRP A 139 -3.72 18.59 -0.12
C TRP A 139 -3.47 18.71 1.39
N GLU A 140 -4.20 17.92 2.16
CA GLU A 140 -4.14 17.84 3.62
C GLU A 140 -3.31 16.61 4.06
N PRO A 141 -2.27 16.76 4.90
CA PRO A 141 -1.46 15.64 5.39
C PRO A 141 -2.16 14.88 6.52
N GLY A 142 -2.01 13.55 6.52
CA GLY A 142 -2.17 12.73 7.72
C GLY A 142 -0.93 12.75 8.62
N ALA A 143 -0.84 11.79 9.55
CA ALA A 143 0.36 11.57 10.34
C ALA A 143 1.53 11.06 9.48
N THR A 144 2.76 11.32 9.93
CA THR A 144 3.99 10.76 9.35
C THR A 144 4.33 9.44 10.03
N TRP A 145 4.63 8.42 9.23
CA TRP A 145 5.02 7.09 9.69
C TRP A 145 6.43 6.73 9.23
N SER A 146 7.25 6.16 10.11
CA SER A 146 8.51 5.49 9.72
C SER A 146 8.23 4.27 8.84
N ALA A 147 9.09 4.05 7.85
CA ALA A 147 9.01 2.95 6.90
C ALA A 147 10.40 2.51 6.44
N HIS A 148 10.53 1.27 5.97
CA HIS A 148 11.69 0.85 5.20
C HIS A 148 11.33 0.74 3.71
N ASN A 149 12.28 1.06 2.85
CA ASN A 149 12.28 0.73 1.43
C ASN A 149 13.38 -0.32 1.17
N ALA A 150 13.66 -0.61 -0.10
CA ALA A 150 14.64 -1.64 -0.44
C ALA A 150 16.06 -1.35 0.06
N LEU A 151 16.81 -2.41 0.38
CA LEU A 151 18.18 -2.38 0.93
C LEU A 151 19.12 -1.37 0.26
N LYS A 152 19.18 -1.32 -1.07
CA LYS A 152 20.10 -0.44 -1.82
C LYS A 152 19.48 0.90 -2.20
N GLY A 153 18.36 1.28 -1.58
CA GLY A 153 17.66 2.53 -1.84
C GLY A 153 16.75 2.47 -3.07
N TRP A 154 16.91 3.43 -3.98
CA TRP A 154 15.91 3.83 -4.96
C TRP A 154 16.46 3.84 -6.40
N THR A 155 15.62 3.56 -7.39
CA THR A 155 16.01 3.59 -8.81
C THR A 155 14.86 3.93 -9.75
N ASP A 156 15.18 4.68 -10.80
CA ASP A 156 14.28 5.02 -11.89
C ASP A 156 14.17 3.86 -12.91
N ASP A 157 15.19 2.99 -12.99
CA ASP A 157 15.16 1.73 -13.74
C ASP A 157 15.26 0.52 -12.80
N HIS A 158 14.16 0.18 -12.13
CA HIS A 158 14.09 -1.04 -11.31
C HIS A 158 14.14 -2.30 -12.18
N ARG A 159 14.83 -3.34 -11.69
CA ARG A 159 15.01 -4.66 -12.31
C ARG A 159 14.83 -5.76 -11.26
N ALA A 160 14.39 -6.95 -11.69
CA ALA A 160 14.22 -8.09 -10.80
C ALA A 160 15.54 -8.42 -10.06
N GLY A 161 15.51 -8.43 -8.72
CA GLY A 161 16.66 -8.74 -7.87
C GLY A 161 17.70 -7.61 -7.70
N ASP A 162 17.45 -6.39 -8.17
CA ASP A 162 18.39 -5.27 -7.98
C ASP A 162 18.55 -4.83 -6.51
N LEU A 163 17.55 -5.12 -5.67
CA LEU A 163 17.38 -4.68 -4.29
C LEU A 163 17.20 -3.16 -4.13
N ARG A 164 16.52 -2.52 -5.09
CA ARG A 164 16.10 -1.11 -5.06
C ARG A 164 14.59 -0.98 -5.24
N SER A 165 13.99 0.02 -4.58
CA SER A 165 12.58 0.37 -4.77
C SER A 165 12.43 1.23 -6.04
N PRO A 166 11.38 1.01 -6.86
CA PRO A 166 11.13 1.83 -8.04
C PRO A 166 10.73 3.25 -7.64
N ILE A 167 11.29 4.25 -8.32
CA ILE A 167 10.87 5.65 -8.23
C ILE A 167 9.70 5.87 -9.21
N GLY A 168 8.66 6.60 -8.79
CA GLY A 168 7.56 6.98 -9.67
C GLY A 168 6.23 7.22 -8.96
N VAL A 169 5.17 7.35 -9.76
CA VAL A 169 3.78 7.40 -9.32
C VAL A 169 3.04 6.16 -9.83
N PHE A 170 2.36 5.44 -8.94
CA PHE A 170 1.63 4.22 -9.26
C PHE A 170 0.26 4.21 -8.58
N THR A 171 -0.77 3.63 -9.22
CA THR A 171 -2.08 3.47 -8.58
C THR A 171 -2.05 2.36 -7.51
N LEU A 172 -2.95 2.46 -6.53
CA LEU A 172 -3.21 1.43 -5.52
C LEU A 172 -4.65 0.93 -5.75
N THR A 173 -4.81 -0.32 -6.19
CA THR A 173 -6.14 -0.87 -6.56
C THR A 173 -6.54 -2.11 -5.79
N ASP A 174 -5.58 -2.87 -5.26
CA ASP A 174 -5.80 -4.23 -4.75
C ASP A 174 -5.07 -4.39 -3.41
N ALA A 175 -5.65 -5.15 -2.49
CA ALA A 175 -5.11 -5.44 -1.16
C ALA A 175 -5.20 -6.94 -0.84
N GLY A 176 -4.62 -7.36 0.27
CA GLY A 176 -4.73 -8.73 0.75
C GLY A 176 -3.87 -9.01 1.97
N GLY A 177 -3.71 -10.28 2.32
CA GLY A 177 -2.81 -10.70 3.40
C GLY A 177 -3.11 -12.09 3.95
N LEU A 178 -2.27 -12.52 4.90
CA LEU A 178 -2.51 -13.76 5.66
C LEU A 178 -3.70 -13.61 6.61
N LEU A 179 -3.85 -12.42 7.19
CA LEU A 179 -4.88 -12.12 8.17
C LEU A 179 -6.18 -11.67 7.48
N ALA A 180 -7.28 -11.79 8.22
CA ALA A 180 -8.57 -11.28 7.79
C ALA A 180 -8.52 -9.76 7.57
N ASP A 181 -9.27 -9.31 6.56
CA ASP A 181 -9.48 -7.92 6.20
C ASP A 181 -9.78 -7.06 7.45
N PRO A 182 -9.02 -5.98 7.72
CA PRO A 182 -9.31 -5.09 8.85
C PRO A 182 -10.56 -4.21 8.65
N GLY A 183 -11.17 -4.24 7.46
CA GLY A 183 -12.31 -3.39 7.05
C GLY A 183 -11.95 -2.41 5.93
N THR A 184 -11.08 -2.79 4.98
CA THR A 184 -10.70 -1.94 3.86
C THR A 184 -11.86 -1.73 2.87
N LYS A 185 -11.72 -0.73 1.99
CA LYS A 185 -12.59 -0.53 0.83
C LYS A 185 -11.98 -1.06 -0.47
N LEU A 186 -10.71 -1.45 -0.46
CA LEU A 186 -10.07 -2.08 -1.60
C LEU A 186 -10.53 -3.55 -1.71
N PRO A 187 -10.59 -4.15 -2.92
CA PRO A 187 -10.64 -5.60 -3.07
C PRO A 187 -9.52 -6.26 -2.24
N TYR A 188 -9.88 -7.21 -1.38
CA TYR A 188 -8.95 -7.83 -0.42
C TYR A 188 -8.94 -9.35 -0.59
N ASP A 189 -7.81 -9.91 -1.04
CA ASP A 189 -7.60 -11.36 -1.05
C ASP A 189 -6.99 -11.83 0.26
N GLN A 190 -7.67 -12.73 0.98
CA GLN A 190 -7.09 -13.42 2.13
C GLN A 190 -6.60 -14.83 1.74
N GLY A 191 -5.42 -15.24 2.20
CA GLY A 191 -5.02 -16.66 2.09
C GLY A 191 -3.64 -17.01 2.63
N PRO A 192 -3.36 -18.32 2.85
CA PRO A 192 -2.08 -18.80 3.38
C PRO A 192 -0.91 -18.55 2.42
N ALA A 193 -1.17 -18.28 1.13
CA ALA A 193 -0.15 -17.90 0.16
C ALA A 193 0.52 -16.54 0.46
N PHE A 194 -0.07 -15.70 1.32
CA PHE A 194 0.55 -14.51 1.89
C PHE A 194 1.49 -14.85 3.07
N THR A 195 2.30 -15.90 2.94
CA THR A 195 3.30 -16.30 3.94
C THR A 195 4.69 -16.15 3.38
N ILE A 196 5.57 -15.50 4.14
CA ILE A 196 7.01 -15.49 3.93
C ILE A 196 7.71 -15.88 5.23
N GLY A 197 8.83 -16.58 5.11
CA GLY A 197 9.65 -17.03 6.24
C GLY A 197 11.14 -16.89 5.92
N GLY A 198 11.98 -17.35 6.84
CA GLY A 198 13.41 -17.08 6.80
C GLY A 198 13.74 -15.69 7.38
N THR A 199 14.89 -15.18 6.98
CA THR A 199 15.58 -14.05 7.62
C THR A 199 15.85 -12.95 6.60
N GLY A 200 15.69 -11.69 7.01
CA GLY A 200 16.00 -10.51 6.21
C GLY A 200 17.49 -10.14 6.23
N PHE A 201 17.81 -8.91 5.85
CA PHE A 201 19.19 -8.48 5.59
C PHE A 201 19.98 -8.15 6.86
N GLU A 202 19.31 -7.91 7.99
CA GLU A 202 19.93 -7.49 9.26
C GLU A 202 19.80 -8.58 10.34
N GLY A 203 19.34 -9.77 9.98
CA GLY A 203 19.12 -10.90 10.89
C GLY A 203 17.67 -11.00 11.42
N GLU A 204 16.78 -10.15 10.94
CA GLU A 204 15.39 -10.04 11.39
C GLU A 204 14.48 -11.13 10.79
N PRO A 205 13.48 -11.65 11.52
CA PRO A 205 12.57 -12.68 11.01
C PRO A 205 11.54 -12.08 10.03
N LEU A 206 11.41 -12.65 8.84
CA LEU A 206 10.43 -12.18 7.84
C LEU A 206 8.98 -12.63 8.14
N ALA A 207 8.77 -13.50 9.12
CA ALA A 207 7.47 -14.05 9.47
C ALA A 207 6.46 -12.93 9.85
N GLY A 208 5.29 -12.94 9.20
CA GLY A 208 4.25 -11.92 9.40
C GLY A 208 4.39 -10.67 8.51
N SER A 209 5.44 -10.53 7.70
CA SER A 209 5.61 -9.37 6.79
C SER A 209 4.42 -9.18 5.83
N PHE A 210 3.75 -10.27 5.44
CA PHE A 210 2.60 -10.26 4.54
C PHE A 210 1.26 -10.52 5.28
N ASP A 211 1.22 -10.28 6.60
CA ASP A 211 -0.03 -10.24 7.39
C ASP A 211 -1.07 -9.31 6.76
N TYR A 212 -0.60 -8.19 6.19
CA TYR A 212 -1.34 -7.20 5.42
C TYR A 212 -0.47 -6.68 4.27
N VAL A 213 -1.04 -6.55 3.07
CA VAL A 213 -0.40 -5.94 1.90
C VAL A 213 -1.35 -5.01 1.14
N VAL A 214 -0.80 -3.99 0.47
CA VAL A 214 -1.47 -3.23 -0.60
C VAL A 214 -0.59 -3.28 -1.84
N ALA A 215 -1.17 -3.62 -2.99
CA ALA A 215 -0.44 -3.75 -4.24
C ALA A 215 -0.07 -2.38 -4.83
N ILE A 216 1.21 -2.18 -5.10
CA ILE A 216 1.71 -1.04 -5.87
C ILE A 216 1.70 -1.44 -7.34
N ASN A 217 0.99 -0.70 -8.21
CA ASN A 217 0.82 -1.07 -9.63
C ASN A 217 2.06 -0.85 -10.52
N TYR A 218 3.26 -1.11 -9.99
CA TYR A 218 4.48 -1.25 -10.76
C TYR A 218 4.50 -2.61 -11.48
N ASN A 219 4.57 -2.59 -12.82
CA ASN A 219 4.67 -3.75 -13.71
C ASN A 219 3.76 -4.94 -13.33
N ARG A 220 2.49 -4.69 -13.01
CA ARG A 220 1.48 -5.71 -12.73
C ARG A 220 0.17 -5.39 -13.44
N LYS A 221 -0.79 -6.32 -13.37
CA LYS A 221 -2.18 -6.08 -13.75
C LYS A 221 -2.95 -5.50 -12.55
N PRO A 222 -3.54 -4.28 -12.65
CA PRO A 222 -4.47 -3.75 -11.64
C PRO A 222 -5.81 -4.50 -11.69
N GLY A 223 -6.57 -4.51 -10.59
CA GLY A 223 -7.88 -5.18 -10.54
C GLY A 223 -7.78 -6.70 -10.52
N THR A 224 -6.68 -7.22 -9.98
CA THR A 224 -6.39 -8.65 -9.78
C THR A 224 -5.56 -8.81 -8.51
N SER A 225 -5.48 -10.02 -7.97
CA SER A 225 -4.83 -10.28 -6.69
C SER A 225 -3.43 -9.64 -6.54
N PRO A 226 -3.02 -9.22 -5.34
CA PRO A 226 -1.60 -8.94 -5.07
C PRO A 226 -0.68 -10.10 -5.47
N LEU A 227 -1.18 -11.34 -5.39
CA LEU A 227 -0.52 -12.58 -5.82
C LEU A 227 -0.56 -12.85 -7.34
N ASP A 228 -1.17 -11.99 -8.15
CA ASP A 228 -1.12 -12.11 -9.62
C ASP A 228 0.31 -11.82 -10.12
N TRP A 229 0.90 -12.81 -10.82
CA TRP A 229 2.27 -12.75 -11.35
C TRP A 229 2.36 -12.29 -12.82
N THR A 230 1.28 -11.71 -13.39
CA THR A 230 1.33 -11.07 -14.71
C THR A 230 2.28 -9.86 -14.68
N ARG A 231 3.30 -9.85 -15.54
CA ARG A 231 4.29 -8.76 -15.66
C ARG A 231 4.29 -8.20 -17.10
N PRO A 232 3.46 -7.19 -17.43
CA PRO A 232 3.28 -6.71 -18.80
C PRO A 232 4.54 -6.18 -19.49
N GLN A 233 5.52 -5.68 -18.73
CA GLN A 233 6.84 -5.21 -19.21
C GLN A 233 7.91 -6.32 -19.14
N GLY A 234 7.50 -7.58 -18.98
CA GLY A 234 8.37 -8.74 -18.81
C GLY A 234 8.88 -8.93 -17.38
N ALA A 235 9.33 -10.15 -17.06
CA ALA A 235 9.80 -10.52 -15.72
C ALA A 235 11.07 -9.73 -15.30
N ASN A 236 12.00 -9.50 -16.24
CA ASN A 236 13.28 -8.82 -15.99
C ASN A 236 13.10 -7.38 -15.45
N LYS A 237 11.95 -6.76 -15.68
CA LYS A 237 11.62 -5.40 -15.20
C LYS A 237 11.20 -5.37 -13.72
N GLY A 238 11.11 -6.53 -13.05
CA GLY A 238 10.67 -6.65 -11.66
C GLY A 238 9.15 -6.53 -11.51
N GLY A 239 8.65 -6.54 -10.27
CA GLY A 239 7.22 -6.54 -9.96
C GLY A 239 6.91 -7.32 -8.68
N GLY A 240 5.65 -7.37 -8.27
CA GLY A 240 5.29 -7.85 -6.93
C GLY A 240 5.68 -6.87 -5.82
N ILE A 241 5.77 -5.58 -6.16
CA ILE A 241 6.11 -4.50 -5.22
C ILE A 241 4.84 -4.15 -4.44
N TRP A 242 4.94 -4.17 -3.11
CA TRP A 242 3.80 -3.93 -2.21
C TRP A 242 4.14 -2.88 -1.14
N LEU A 243 3.11 -2.30 -0.54
CA LEU A 243 3.17 -1.81 0.84
C LEU A 243 2.86 -3.00 1.74
N HIS A 244 3.67 -3.32 2.75
CA HIS A 244 3.45 -4.48 3.62
C HIS A 244 3.85 -4.24 5.09
N VAL A 245 3.62 -5.23 5.95
CA VAL A 245 3.99 -5.16 7.38
C VAL A 245 5.51 -5.22 7.54
N ASP A 246 6.04 -4.33 8.35
CA ASP A 246 7.47 -4.22 8.64
C ASP A 246 8.00 -5.33 9.55
N HIS A 247 9.15 -5.88 9.18
CA HIS A 247 9.91 -6.90 9.91
C HIS A 247 11.05 -6.30 10.77
N GLY A 248 11.24 -4.97 10.73
CA GLY A 248 12.30 -4.26 11.46
C GLY A 248 13.60 -4.08 10.68
N GLY A 249 13.60 -4.32 9.36
CA GLY A 249 14.77 -4.20 8.50
C GLY A 249 14.42 -3.91 7.03
N PRO A 250 15.42 -3.81 6.13
CA PRO A 250 15.22 -3.35 4.76
C PRO A 250 14.42 -4.31 3.87
N ALA A 251 13.57 -3.78 3.00
CA ALA A 251 12.82 -4.60 2.06
C ALA A 251 13.68 -5.09 0.86
N GLN A 252 13.12 -5.95 0.02
CA GLN A 252 13.76 -6.38 -1.25
C GLN A 252 13.43 -5.46 -2.45
N GLY A 253 12.45 -4.58 -2.33
CA GLY A 253 11.88 -3.77 -3.42
C GLY A 253 10.63 -3.00 -2.98
N CYS A 254 9.84 -3.63 -2.12
CA CYS A 254 8.66 -3.10 -1.44
C CYS A 254 8.93 -1.89 -0.53
N VAL A 255 7.85 -1.33 0.03
CA VAL A 255 7.88 -0.40 1.17
C VAL A 255 7.19 -1.06 2.36
N SER A 256 7.78 -1.01 3.54
CA SER A 256 7.23 -1.59 4.76
C SER A 256 6.69 -0.52 5.73
N LEU A 257 5.67 -0.87 6.50
CA LEU A 257 5.05 -0.03 7.54
C LEU A 257 4.73 -0.90 8.76
N THR A 258 4.75 -0.32 9.96
CA THR A 258 4.37 -1.08 11.18
C THR A 258 2.97 -1.71 11.00
N LYS A 259 2.72 -2.88 11.60
CA LYS A 259 1.43 -3.59 11.50
C LYS A 259 0.22 -2.73 11.89
N LYS A 260 0.42 -1.75 12.79
CA LYS A 260 -0.54 -0.70 13.13
C LYS A 260 -0.80 0.22 11.93
N HIS A 261 0.25 0.83 11.38
CA HIS A 261 0.14 1.79 10.28
C HIS A 261 -0.36 1.13 8.98
N MET A 262 -0.07 -0.15 8.73
CA MET A 262 -0.68 -0.91 7.63
C MET A 262 -2.20 -1.06 7.78
N ARG A 263 -2.71 -1.30 9.00
CA ARG A 263 -4.16 -1.31 9.26
C ARG A 263 -4.78 0.08 9.11
N GLU A 264 -4.13 1.11 9.64
CA GLU A 264 -4.58 2.51 9.50
C GLU A 264 -4.63 2.93 8.02
N LEU A 265 -3.66 2.50 7.21
CA LEU A 265 -3.63 2.73 5.78
C LEU A 265 -4.74 1.96 5.05
N LEU A 266 -4.90 0.66 5.30
CA LEU A 266 -5.96 -0.17 4.71
C LEU A 266 -7.37 0.38 4.99
N LEU A 267 -7.63 0.83 6.22
CA LEU A 267 -8.90 1.47 6.60
C LEU A 267 -9.08 2.86 5.95
N ALA A 268 -7.99 3.54 5.63
CA ALA A 268 -8.02 4.90 5.10
C ALA A 268 -8.07 5.00 3.57
N LEU A 269 -7.63 3.97 2.83
CA LEU A 269 -7.67 3.93 1.37
C LEU A 269 -9.08 3.65 0.85
N ASP A 270 -9.51 4.44 -0.13
CA ASP A 270 -10.85 4.38 -0.73
C ASP A 270 -10.72 4.37 -2.26
N PRO A 271 -11.14 3.31 -2.98
CA PRO A 271 -10.97 3.25 -4.44
C PRO A 271 -11.75 4.34 -5.17
N ALA A 272 -12.86 4.82 -4.61
CA ALA A 272 -13.63 5.96 -5.16
C ALA A 272 -12.93 7.32 -4.94
N ARG A 273 -11.75 7.33 -4.30
CA ARG A 273 -10.85 8.49 -4.17
C ARG A 273 -9.60 8.37 -5.05
N HIS A 274 -9.53 7.36 -5.94
CA HIS A 274 -8.44 7.11 -6.87
C HIS A 274 -7.05 7.20 -6.19
N PRO A 275 -6.75 6.30 -5.24
CA PRO A 275 -5.54 6.40 -4.45
C PRO A 275 -4.31 6.02 -5.28
N VAL A 276 -3.25 6.83 -5.15
CA VAL A 276 -1.94 6.57 -5.75
C VAL A 276 -0.86 6.59 -4.67
N ILE A 277 0.25 5.92 -4.94
CA ILE A 277 1.52 6.09 -4.24
C ILE A 277 2.45 6.94 -5.10
N VAL A 278 3.13 7.89 -4.45
CA VAL A 278 4.26 8.64 -5.00
C VAL A 278 5.47 8.23 -4.18
N MET A 279 6.48 7.61 -4.79
CA MET A 279 7.59 7.00 -4.04
C MET A 279 8.95 7.28 -4.68
N GLY A 280 9.94 7.59 -3.85
CA GLY A 280 11.31 7.89 -4.26
C GLY A 280 12.13 8.54 -3.13
N ASP A 281 13.42 8.74 -3.38
CA ASP A 281 14.24 9.59 -2.51
C ASP A 281 13.91 11.08 -2.66
N ALA A 282 14.20 11.86 -1.61
CA ALA A 282 13.86 13.28 -1.53
C ALA A 282 14.51 14.20 -2.59
N ALA A 283 15.51 13.73 -3.35
CA ALA A 283 16.10 14.45 -4.47
C ALA A 283 15.44 14.05 -5.80
N SER A 284 15.30 12.74 -6.07
CA SER A 284 14.70 12.22 -7.30
C SER A 284 13.21 12.58 -7.45
N LEU A 285 12.49 12.86 -6.36
CA LEU A 285 11.11 13.33 -6.38
C LEU A 285 10.95 14.81 -6.79
N ARG A 286 12.02 15.63 -6.74
CA ARG A 286 12.00 17.08 -7.06
C ARG A 286 12.10 17.41 -8.56
N ARG A 287 12.02 16.41 -9.43
CA ARG A 287 12.16 16.51 -10.90
C ARG A 287 10.97 17.15 -11.62
#